data_AF-A0A0G4KV73-F1
#
_entry.id   AF-A0A0G4KV73-F1
#
_cell.length_a   1.000
_cell.length_b   1.000
_cell.length_c   1.000
_cell.angle_alpha   90.00
_cell.angle_beta   90.00
_cell.angle_gamma   90.00
#
_symmetry.space_group_name_H-M   'P 1'
#
loop_
_entity.id
_entity.type
_entity.pdbx_description
1 polymer ?
#
loop_
_entity_poly.entity_id
_entity_poly.type
_entity_poly.pdbx_seq_one_letter_code
_entity_poly.pdbx_strand_id
1 'polypeptide(L)'
;MANVSPNPARNELFQQLKPCCVSISRIAIDPPKGATAIRQLVELTEELHGIISSQINRDASVIDDKLADYVFFPLSHVFRNQEGYPARLLEAALRCLTAITVHGWKGSISPQIVEQLLILLTFIVGGVPGQNDQHKSPEETTLEALRALTALITAAGTSATAAASLVDAKTIPALGHGVTVVIDSVASGRTPDIQLESLRALQAVFVSIKDHAALATLLPGVVSALAKLLSMPAHEKTRGQVRGKAALLHDVTSVHNVVVPARAGGTREMKTTIAKDISRSSPSSGGGLGRFASAAQTWEAVVRLLIAIVRHVRIEDEIYDGVLALLADRLGHDNDAREALEVVNADAVWFCLYERGAVEILPTPVMEGVTFPDMVQYGSRA
;
A
#
# COMPACT_ATOMS: atom_id res chain seq x y z
N MET A 1 37.70 1.11 16.93
CA MET A 1 37.83 1.97 15.74
C MET A 1 38.52 1.15 14.65
N ALA A 2 37.75 0.44 13.82
CA ALA A 2 38.31 -0.34 12.73
C ALA A 2 38.60 0.59 11.55
N ASN A 3 39.86 0.61 11.13
CA ASN A 3 40.34 1.36 9.98
C ASN A 3 39.66 0.81 8.71
N VAL A 4 38.65 1.50 8.22
CA VAL A 4 38.02 1.19 6.92
C VAL A 4 38.98 1.69 5.85
N SER A 5 39.73 0.77 5.24
CA SER A 5 40.44 1.02 3.99
C SER A 5 39.49 1.69 3.00
N PRO A 6 39.89 2.77 2.30
CA PRO A 6 39.01 3.44 1.35
C PRO A 6 38.65 2.45 0.25
N ASN A 7 37.36 2.06 0.19
CA ASN A 7 36.87 1.21 -0.88
C ASN A 7 37.13 1.94 -2.22
N PRO A 8 38.00 1.43 -3.10
CA PRO A 8 38.38 2.14 -4.33
C PRO A 8 37.16 2.44 -5.21
N ALA A 9 36.15 1.56 -5.22
CA ALA A 9 34.90 1.75 -5.95
C ALA A 9 34.07 2.93 -5.40
N ARG A 10 34.08 3.13 -4.07
CA ARG A 10 33.41 4.26 -3.43
C ARG A 10 34.08 5.58 -3.80
N ASN A 11 35.40 5.61 -3.80
CA ASN A 11 36.15 6.80 -4.19
C ASN A 11 35.94 7.13 -5.68
N GLU A 12 35.93 6.11 -6.54
CA GLU A 12 35.64 6.28 -7.97
C GLU A 12 34.24 6.87 -8.19
N LEU A 13 33.21 6.29 -7.55
CA LEU A 13 31.84 6.82 -7.61
C LEU A 13 31.79 8.27 -7.10
N PHE A 14 32.44 8.58 -5.98
CA PHE A 14 32.46 9.95 -5.46
C PHE A 14 33.08 10.94 -6.45
N GLN A 15 34.15 10.57 -7.16
CA GLN A 15 34.74 11.43 -8.19
C GLN A 15 33.81 11.65 -9.38
N GLN A 16 32.96 10.67 -9.72
CA GLN A 16 31.95 10.80 -10.77
C GLN A 16 30.75 11.67 -10.32
N LEU A 17 30.29 11.52 -9.08
CA LEU A 17 29.15 12.29 -8.55
C LEU A 17 29.47 13.78 -8.33
N LYS A 18 30.69 14.06 -7.85
CA LYS A 18 31.13 15.41 -7.45
C LYS A 18 30.87 16.49 -8.51
N PRO A 19 31.29 16.36 -9.79
CA PRO A 19 31.07 17.41 -10.79
C PRO A 19 29.58 17.69 -11.04
N CYS A 20 28.74 16.65 -11.11
CA CYS A 20 27.30 16.79 -11.30
C CYS A 20 26.65 17.46 -10.08
N CYS A 21 26.89 16.95 -8.86
CA CYS A 21 26.29 17.49 -7.64
C CYS A 21 26.65 18.96 -7.37
N VAL A 22 27.91 19.35 -7.62
CA VAL A 22 28.35 20.75 -7.47
C VAL A 22 27.67 21.64 -8.52
N SER A 23 27.54 21.16 -9.75
CA SER A 23 26.88 21.93 -10.83
C SER A 23 25.39 22.11 -10.58
N ILE A 24 24.69 21.05 -10.15
CA ILE A 24 23.27 21.09 -9.76
C ILE A 24 23.10 22.08 -8.61
N SER A 25 23.92 21.97 -7.55
CA SER A 25 23.84 22.87 -6.39
C SER A 25 24.03 24.34 -6.78
N ARG A 26 25.03 24.65 -7.62
CA ARG A 26 25.29 26.02 -8.09
C ARG A 26 24.10 26.63 -8.81
N ILE A 27 23.35 25.83 -9.56
CA ILE A 27 22.16 26.29 -10.31
C ILE A 27 20.92 26.30 -9.39
N ALA A 28 20.75 25.31 -8.51
CA ALA A 28 19.53 25.14 -7.72
C ALA A 28 19.45 26.03 -6.47
N ILE A 29 20.59 26.52 -5.94
CA ILE A 29 20.63 27.42 -4.77
C ILE A 29 19.92 28.75 -5.09
N ASP A 30 20.17 29.31 -6.26
CA ASP A 30 19.48 30.51 -6.76
C ASP A 30 18.67 30.13 -8.01
N PRO A 31 17.35 29.87 -7.86
CA PRO A 31 16.55 29.23 -8.90
C PRO A 31 16.61 30.01 -10.21
N PRO A 32 17.05 29.38 -11.31
CA PRO A 32 17.28 30.08 -12.56
C PRO A 32 15.95 30.54 -13.17
N LYS A 33 15.88 31.82 -13.53
CA LYS A 33 14.74 32.37 -14.29
C LYS A 33 14.79 32.07 -15.79
N GLY A 34 15.92 31.57 -16.28
CA GLY A 34 16.16 31.32 -17.71
C GLY A 34 15.94 29.86 -18.12
N ALA A 35 15.24 29.65 -19.24
CA ALA A 35 14.94 28.31 -19.77
C ALA A 35 16.19 27.45 -20.06
N THR A 36 17.31 28.08 -20.42
CA THR A 36 18.59 27.39 -20.68
C THR A 36 19.18 26.76 -19.42
N ALA A 37 19.17 27.49 -18.31
CA ALA A 37 19.67 26.99 -17.04
C ALA A 37 18.74 25.92 -16.43
N ILE A 38 17.42 26.05 -16.62
CA ILE A 38 16.46 24.98 -16.26
C ILE A 38 16.74 23.71 -17.07
N ARG A 39 16.96 23.84 -18.39
CA ARG A 39 17.31 22.70 -19.26
C ARG A 39 18.59 22.02 -18.80
N GLN A 40 19.62 22.80 -18.51
CA GLN A 40 20.89 22.29 -17.99
C GLN A 40 20.70 21.57 -16.64
N LEU A 41 19.84 22.11 -15.76
CA LEU A 41 19.53 21.47 -14.48
C LEU A 41 18.82 20.11 -14.66
N VAL A 42 17.93 19.99 -15.65
CA VAL A 42 17.30 18.72 -16.03
C VAL A 42 18.35 17.72 -16.51
N GLU A 43 19.19 18.12 -17.47
CA GLU A 43 20.25 17.27 -18.04
C GLU A 43 21.22 16.76 -16.97
N LEU A 44 21.68 17.64 -16.07
CA LEU A 44 22.57 17.28 -14.97
C LEU A 44 21.91 16.33 -13.95
N THR A 45 20.62 16.50 -13.69
CA THR A 45 19.87 15.65 -12.75
C THR A 45 19.59 14.26 -13.36
N GLU A 46 19.31 14.19 -14.66
CA GLU A 46 19.21 12.94 -15.41
C GLU A 46 20.56 12.21 -15.47
N GLU A 47 21.67 12.94 -15.67
CA GLU A 47 23.03 12.38 -15.62
C GLU A 47 23.34 11.82 -14.23
N LEU A 48 23.04 12.57 -13.17
CA LEU A 48 23.18 12.12 -11.78
C LEU A 48 22.41 10.82 -11.53
N HIS A 49 21.16 10.74 -11.99
CA HIS A 49 20.37 9.52 -11.89
C HIS A 49 21.00 8.35 -12.66
N GLY A 50 21.55 8.62 -13.86
CA GLY A 50 22.27 7.63 -14.67
C GLY A 50 23.50 7.07 -13.97
N ILE A 51 24.32 7.92 -13.35
CA ILE A 51 25.51 7.52 -12.58
C ILE A 51 25.09 6.62 -11.41
N ILE A 52 24.11 7.05 -10.61
CA ILE A 52 23.62 6.29 -9.45
C ILE A 52 23.05 4.93 -9.88
N SER A 53 22.20 4.91 -10.91
CA SER A 53 21.59 3.68 -11.43
C SER A 53 22.63 2.71 -11.98
N SER A 54 23.65 3.22 -12.68
CA SER A 54 24.74 2.41 -13.19
C SER A 54 25.54 1.75 -12.07
N GLN A 55 25.75 2.44 -10.95
CA GLN A 55 26.44 1.85 -9.80
C GLN A 55 25.56 0.89 -9.01
N ILE A 56 24.26 1.15 -8.85
CA ILE A 56 23.34 0.20 -8.22
C ILE A 56 23.35 -1.14 -8.96
N ASN A 57 23.35 -1.10 -10.29
CA ASN A 57 23.40 -2.31 -11.13
C ASN A 57 24.75 -3.05 -11.05
N ARG A 58 25.84 -2.36 -10.70
CA ARG A 58 27.17 -2.97 -10.54
C ARG A 58 27.37 -3.51 -9.12
N ASP A 59 27.22 -2.63 -8.14
CA ASP A 59 27.33 -2.93 -6.73
C ASP A 59 26.61 -1.87 -5.87
N ALA A 60 25.38 -2.18 -5.47
CA ALA A 60 24.57 -1.32 -4.61
C ALA A 60 25.14 -1.12 -3.19
N SER A 61 26.11 -1.93 -2.75
CA SER A 61 26.72 -1.81 -1.41
C SER A 61 27.68 -0.62 -1.30
N VAL A 62 28.12 -0.07 -2.44
CA VAL A 62 29.05 1.07 -2.50
C VAL A 62 28.41 2.38 -2.05
N ILE A 63 27.08 2.50 -2.18
CA ILE A 63 26.33 3.68 -1.77
C ILE A 63 26.08 3.60 -0.26
N ASP A 64 26.80 4.42 0.50
CA ASP A 64 26.64 4.57 1.95
C ASP A 64 25.73 5.76 2.31
N ASP A 65 25.42 5.87 3.60
CA ASP A 65 24.64 6.97 4.19
C ASP A 65 25.25 8.35 3.88
N LYS A 66 26.58 8.46 3.94
CA LYS A 66 27.31 9.71 3.64
C LYS A 66 27.20 10.13 2.18
N LEU A 67 27.26 9.18 1.24
CA LEU A 67 27.02 9.46 -0.18
C LEU A 67 25.55 9.83 -0.43
N ALA A 68 24.61 9.20 0.27
CA ALA A 68 23.21 9.58 0.20
C ALA A 68 22.99 11.01 0.68
N ASP A 69 23.57 11.42 1.81
CA ASP A 69 23.51 12.81 2.30
C ASP A 69 24.13 13.79 1.28
N TYR A 70 25.26 13.41 0.68
CA TYR A 70 25.93 14.23 -0.32
C TYR A 70 25.09 14.42 -1.58
N VAL A 71 24.43 13.37 -2.06
CA VAL A 71 23.52 13.42 -3.22
C VAL A 71 22.21 14.12 -2.88
N PHE A 72 21.70 13.95 -1.66
CA PHE A 72 20.46 14.59 -1.22
C PHE A 72 20.60 16.11 -1.10
N PHE A 73 21.78 16.62 -0.72
CA PHE A 73 22.03 18.06 -0.58
C PHE A 73 21.60 18.89 -1.82
N PRO A 74 22.10 18.65 -3.04
CA PRO A 74 21.64 19.39 -4.22
C PRO A 74 20.15 19.13 -4.54
N LEU A 75 19.65 17.91 -4.33
CA LEU A 75 18.23 17.58 -4.58
C LEU A 75 17.29 18.33 -3.64
N SER A 76 17.71 18.58 -2.40
CA SER A 76 16.92 19.34 -1.42
C SER A 76 16.61 20.76 -1.90
N HIS A 77 17.53 21.38 -2.65
CA HIS A 77 17.31 22.69 -3.27
C HIS A 77 16.35 22.61 -4.46
N VAL A 78 16.38 21.52 -5.22
CA VAL A 78 15.42 21.27 -6.31
C VAL A 78 14.00 21.12 -5.73
N PHE A 79 13.83 20.30 -4.69
CA PHE A 79 12.55 20.08 -4.04
C PHE A 79 11.99 21.33 -3.36
N ARG A 80 12.85 22.17 -2.76
CA ARG A 80 12.42 23.42 -2.12
C ARG A 80 11.72 24.38 -3.10
N ASN A 81 12.14 24.37 -4.36
CA ASN A 81 11.64 25.28 -5.40
C ASN A 81 10.79 24.54 -6.46
N GLN A 82 10.18 23.41 -6.09
CA GLN A 82 9.50 22.48 -7.02
C GLN A 82 8.42 23.12 -7.90
N GLU A 83 7.67 24.13 -7.41
CA GLU A 83 6.59 24.78 -8.17
C GLU A 83 7.09 25.56 -9.40
N GLY A 84 8.34 26.01 -9.38
CA GLY A 84 8.96 26.78 -10.47
C GLY A 84 9.62 25.90 -11.55
N TYR A 85 9.60 24.58 -11.37
CA TYR A 85 10.36 23.66 -12.22
C TYR A 85 9.47 22.78 -13.09
N PRO A 86 9.96 22.37 -14.28
CA PRO A 86 9.22 21.43 -15.11
C PRO A 86 9.15 20.06 -14.43
N ALA A 87 8.03 19.36 -14.66
CA ALA A 87 7.75 18.02 -14.12
C ALA A 87 8.92 17.04 -14.34
N ARG A 88 9.55 17.09 -15.51
CA ARG A 88 10.69 16.24 -15.87
C ARG A 88 11.89 16.37 -14.91
N LEU A 89 12.14 17.57 -14.39
CA LEU A 89 13.18 17.77 -13.37
C LEU A 89 12.79 17.12 -12.05
N LEU A 90 11.53 17.31 -11.63
CA LEU A 90 11.00 16.74 -10.40
C LEU A 90 11.02 15.20 -10.45
N GLU A 91 10.61 14.61 -11.57
CA GLU A 91 10.66 13.16 -11.83
C GLU A 91 12.09 12.61 -11.72
N ALA A 92 13.07 13.26 -12.36
CA ALA A 92 14.47 12.85 -12.25
C ALA A 92 15.01 12.95 -10.81
N ALA A 93 14.64 14.02 -10.09
CA ALA A 93 15.00 14.20 -8.68
C ALA A 93 14.35 13.13 -7.77
N LEU A 94 13.08 12.78 -8.00
CA LEU A 94 12.36 11.73 -7.27
C LEU A 94 12.96 10.33 -7.51
N ARG A 95 13.41 10.03 -8.74
CA ARG A 95 14.13 8.78 -9.04
C ARG A 95 15.46 8.71 -8.30
N CYS A 96 16.22 9.81 -8.24
CA CYS A 96 17.42 9.90 -7.42
C CYS A 96 17.11 9.71 -5.93
N LEU A 97 16.07 10.37 -5.42
CA LEU A 97 15.63 10.25 -4.02
C LEU A 97 15.31 8.79 -3.68
N THR A 98 14.48 8.12 -4.50
CA THR A 98 14.13 6.71 -4.32
C THR A 98 15.39 5.84 -4.25
N ALA A 99 16.34 6.04 -5.18
CA ALA A 99 17.58 5.28 -5.23
C ALA A 99 18.44 5.45 -3.96
N ILE A 100 18.63 6.68 -3.48
CA ILE A 100 19.43 6.93 -2.27
C ILE A 100 18.72 6.48 -1.00
N THR A 101 17.38 6.50 -0.96
CA THR A 101 16.61 5.99 0.18
C THR A 101 16.72 4.48 0.29
N VAL A 102 16.56 3.75 -0.83
CA VAL A 102 16.63 2.28 -0.84
C VAL A 102 18.05 1.77 -0.63
N HIS A 103 19.06 2.36 -1.29
CA HIS A 103 20.41 1.80 -1.33
C HIS A 103 21.40 2.51 -0.42
N GLY A 104 21.22 3.81 -0.17
CA GLY A 104 22.14 4.62 0.65
C GLY A 104 21.74 4.67 2.12
N TRP A 105 20.66 5.38 2.44
CA TRP A 105 20.22 5.56 3.82
C TRP A 105 19.74 4.27 4.47
N LYS A 106 18.89 3.47 3.80
CA LYS A 106 18.29 2.25 4.39
C LYS A 106 17.71 2.58 5.78
N GLY A 107 18.13 1.85 6.83
CA GLY A 107 17.72 2.12 8.22
C GLY A 107 18.45 3.27 8.91
N SER A 108 19.45 3.88 8.29
CA SER A 108 20.21 5.01 8.83
C SER A 108 19.55 6.37 8.56
N ILE A 109 18.35 6.39 7.96
CA ILE A 109 17.63 7.63 7.68
C ILE A 109 17.26 8.37 8.97
N SER A 110 17.48 9.68 9.00
CA SER A 110 17.13 10.48 10.19
C SER A 110 15.62 10.67 10.29
N PRO A 111 15.05 10.63 11.52
CA PRO A 111 13.63 10.92 11.74
C PRO A 111 13.18 12.24 11.10
N GLN A 112 13.98 13.30 11.21
CA GLN A 112 13.64 14.62 10.67
C GLN A 112 13.50 14.61 9.15
N ILE A 113 14.36 13.88 8.44
CA ILE A 113 14.28 13.73 6.99
C ILE A 113 13.02 12.95 6.61
N VAL A 114 12.69 11.88 7.35
CA VAL A 114 11.45 11.10 7.13
C VAL A 114 10.22 12.01 7.22
N GLU A 115 10.13 12.83 8.24
CA GLU A 115 8.99 13.74 8.45
C GLU A 115 8.85 14.74 7.29
N GLN A 116 9.94 15.39 6.90
CA GLN A 116 9.94 16.38 5.83
C GLN A 116 9.61 15.77 4.46
N LEU A 117 10.19 14.61 4.15
CA LEU A 117 9.94 13.91 2.90
C LEU A 117 8.53 13.33 2.85
N LEU A 118 7.98 12.84 3.97
CA LEU A 118 6.60 12.35 4.02
C LEU A 118 5.61 13.47 3.65
N ILE A 119 5.79 14.66 4.23
CA ILE A 119 4.95 15.83 3.93
C ILE A 119 5.11 16.23 2.46
N LEU A 120 6.35 16.35 1.98
CA LEU A 120 6.65 16.74 0.60
C LEU A 120 6.05 15.76 -0.43
N LEU A 121 6.29 14.47 -0.27
CA LEU A 121 5.84 13.44 -1.21
C LEU A 121 4.31 13.33 -1.23
N THR A 122 3.68 13.40 -0.05
CA THR A 122 2.21 13.42 0.05
C THR A 122 1.63 14.61 -0.70
N PHE A 123 2.25 15.78 -0.58
CA PHE A 123 1.84 16.98 -1.30
C PHE A 123 1.99 16.85 -2.82
N ILE A 124 3.09 16.23 -3.31
CA ILE A 124 3.29 16.02 -4.75
C ILE A 124 2.23 15.08 -5.34
N VAL A 125 1.80 14.06 -4.58
CA VAL A 125 0.78 13.10 -5.02
C VAL A 125 -0.63 13.70 -4.94
N GLY A 126 -1.01 14.26 -3.78
CA GLY A 126 -2.39 14.65 -3.47
C GLY A 126 -2.70 16.15 -3.56
N GLY A 127 -1.69 17.00 -3.71
CA GLY A 127 -1.85 18.46 -3.67
C GLY A 127 -2.12 19.01 -2.26
N VAL A 128 -2.59 20.26 -2.19
CA VAL A 128 -2.98 20.91 -0.92
C VAL A 128 -4.28 20.27 -0.41
N PRO A 129 -4.35 19.82 0.86
CA PRO A 129 -5.60 19.36 1.45
C PRO A 129 -6.73 20.40 1.31
N GLY A 130 -7.88 20.00 0.76
CA GLY A 130 -9.07 20.84 0.64
C GLY A 130 -9.13 21.74 -0.60
N GLN A 131 -8.10 21.74 -1.46
CA GLN A 131 -8.19 22.35 -2.79
C GLN A 131 -8.56 21.29 -3.83
N ASN A 132 -9.83 21.27 -4.24
CA ASN A 132 -10.29 20.40 -5.31
C ASN A 132 -9.66 20.80 -6.66
N ASP A 133 -8.96 19.85 -7.26
CA ASP A 133 -8.77 19.64 -8.71
C ASP A 133 -7.99 20.64 -9.56
N GLN A 134 -7.45 21.76 -9.06
CA GLN A 134 -6.84 22.74 -9.96
C GLN A 134 -5.42 22.43 -10.48
N HIS A 135 -4.71 21.44 -9.92
CA HIS A 135 -3.38 21.07 -10.44
C HIS A 135 -3.05 19.59 -10.22
N LYS A 136 -3.67 18.69 -10.99
CA LYS A 136 -3.27 17.28 -11.00
C LYS A 136 -1.83 17.17 -11.50
N SER A 137 -0.92 16.69 -10.66
CA SER A 137 0.46 16.41 -11.07
C SER A 137 0.47 15.47 -12.28
N PRO A 138 1.46 15.57 -13.19
CA PRO A 138 1.59 14.63 -14.30
C PRO A 138 1.66 13.18 -13.80
N GLU A 139 1.11 12.23 -14.57
CA GLU A 139 1.01 10.81 -14.15
C GLU A 139 2.36 10.21 -13.74
N GLU A 140 3.42 10.52 -14.52
CA GLU A 140 4.78 10.08 -14.23
C GLU A 140 5.31 10.69 -12.92
N THR A 141 5.06 11.97 -12.68
CA THR A 141 5.43 12.64 -11.42
C THR A 141 4.71 11.99 -10.23
N THR A 142 3.41 11.71 -10.35
CA THR A 142 2.63 11.02 -9.32
C THR A 142 3.21 9.63 -9.03
N LEU A 143 3.55 8.87 -10.08
CA LEU A 143 4.12 7.53 -9.97
C LEU A 143 5.49 7.55 -9.26
N GLU A 144 6.39 8.44 -9.65
CA GLU A 144 7.71 8.54 -9.03
C GLU A 144 7.63 9.04 -7.57
N ALA A 145 6.66 9.90 -7.26
CA ALA A 145 6.42 10.34 -5.88
C ALA A 145 5.88 9.20 -5.02
N LEU A 146 4.99 8.36 -5.55
CA LEU A 146 4.51 7.15 -4.87
C LEU A 146 5.64 6.15 -4.63
N ARG A 147 6.52 5.90 -5.61
CA ARG A 147 7.71 5.05 -5.44
C ARG A 147 8.64 5.56 -4.35
N ALA A 148 8.90 6.87 -4.35
CA ALA A 148 9.70 7.51 -3.31
C ALA A 148 9.03 7.38 -1.92
N LEU A 149 7.70 7.48 -1.85
CA LEU A 149 6.93 7.32 -0.62
C LEU A 149 7.01 5.87 -0.09
N THR A 150 6.81 4.87 -0.96
CA THR A 150 7.00 3.45 -0.64
C THR A 150 8.41 3.21 -0.08
N ALA A 151 9.44 3.72 -0.78
CA ALA A 151 10.83 3.57 -0.36
C ALA A 151 11.10 4.23 1.00
N LEU A 152 10.56 5.44 1.22
CA LEU A 152 10.73 6.18 2.47
C LEU A 152 10.12 5.44 3.66
N ILE A 153 8.87 4.99 3.53
CA ILE A 153 8.15 4.29 4.60
C ILE A 153 8.85 2.97 4.91
N THR A 154 9.23 2.21 3.88
CA THR A 154 9.95 0.95 4.02
C THR A 154 11.29 1.16 4.73
N ALA A 155 12.07 2.16 4.30
CA ALA A 155 13.36 2.50 4.92
C ALA A 155 13.18 2.91 6.39
N ALA A 156 12.21 3.76 6.69
CA ALA A 156 11.87 4.15 8.07
C ALA A 156 11.46 2.93 8.93
N GLY A 157 10.69 1.99 8.37
CA GLY A 157 10.27 0.75 9.04
C GLY A 157 11.43 -0.16 9.48
N THR A 158 12.59 -0.07 8.82
CA THR A 158 13.78 -0.84 9.22
C THR A 158 14.47 -0.33 10.49
N SER A 159 14.16 0.90 10.93
CA SER A 159 14.74 1.52 12.11
C SER A 159 13.67 1.86 13.14
N ALA A 160 13.84 1.40 14.38
CA ALA A 160 12.84 1.62 15.42
C ALA A 160 12.60 3.11 15.70
N THR A 161 13.65 3.94 15.61
CA THR A 161 13.55 5.39 15.84
C THR A 161 12.84 6.12 14.70
N ALA A 162 13.15 5.77 13.45
CA ALA A 162 12.50 6.35 12.28
C ALA A 162 11.04 5.86 12.10
N ALA A 163 10.76 4.60 12.45
CA ALA A 163 9.40 4.08 12.47
C ALA A 163 8.55 4.77 13.55
N ALA A 164 9.12 5.03 14.73
CA ALA A 164 8.42 5.77 15.78
C ALA A 164 8.09 7.21 15.37
N SER A 165 8.96 7.87 14.58
CA SER A 165 8.67 9.21 14.07
C SER A 165 7.59 9.27 13.00
N LEU A 166 7.17 8.14 12.42
CA LEU A 166 5.99 8.14 11.54
C LEU A 166 4.69 8.35 12.33
N VAL A 167 4.63 7.84 13.56
CA VAL A 167 3.44 7.83 14.43
C VAL A 167 3.54 8.87 15.56
N ASP A 168 4.49 9.80 15.48
CA ASP A 168 4.59 10.86 16.47
C ASP A 168 3.43 11.86 16.32
N ALA A 169 3.04 12.54 17.41
CA ALA A 169 1.86 13.42 17.42
C ALA A 169 1.92 14.52 16.35
N LYS A 170 3.13 14.98 16.00
CA LYS A 170 3.38 15.97 14.95
C LYS A 170 3.23 15.43 13.53
N THR A 171 3.40 14.12 13.32
CA THR A 171 3.43 13.48 11.99
C THR A 171 2.16 12.71 11.68
N ILE A 172 1.38 12.33 12.70
CA ILE A 172 0.08 11.67 12.53
C ILE A 172 -0.81 12.40 11.50
N PRO A 173 -0.96 13.75 11.52
CA PRO A 173 -1.76 14.43 10.51
C PRO A 173 -1.22 14.27 9.08
N ALA A 174 0.09 14.39 8.90
CA ALA A 174 0.74 14.22 7.60
C ALA A 174 0.66 12.77 7.09
N LEU A 175 0.85 11.80 7.99
CA LEU A 175 0.70 10.38 7.71
C LEU A 175 -0.75 10.05 7.37
N GLY A 176 -1.73 10.53 8.13
CA GLY A 176 -3.15 10.30 7.88
C GLY A 176 -3.58 10.86 6.52
N HIS A 177 -3.12 12.07 6.19
CA HIS A 177 -3.33 12.64 4.85
C HIS A 177 -2.63 11.80 3.77
N GLY A 178 -1.37 11.39 3.98
CA GLY A 178 -0.62 10.53 3.07
C GLY A 178 -1.33 9.20 2.79
N VAL A 179 -1.83 8.54 3.83
CA VAL A 179 -2.60 7.30 3.69
C VAL A 179 -3.91 7.56 2.92
N THR A 180 -4.61 8.67 3.18
CA THR A 180 -5.82 9.03 2.45
C THR A 180 -5.54 9.26 0.95
N VAL A 181 -4.46 9.96 0.63
CA VAL A 181 -4.02 10.21 -0.75
C VAL A 181 -3.61 8.92 -1.46
N VAL A 182 -2.93 8.01 -0.76
CA VAL A 182 -2.59 6.68 -1.27
C VAL A 182 -3.85 5.85 -1.52
N ILE A 183 -4.80 5.84 -0.57
CA ILE A 183 -6.10 5.16 -0.69
C ILE A 183 -6.89 5.68 -1.88
N ASP A 184 -6.93 7.00 -2.09
CA ASP A 184 -7.55 7.60 -3.27
C ASP A 184 -6.83 7.14 -4.54
N SER A 185 -5.50 7.16 -4.56
CA SER A 185 -4.71 6.68 -5.72
C SER A 185 -4.92 5.18 -6.03
N VAL A 186 -5.24 4.35 -5.02
CA VAL A 186 -5.65 2.95 -5.21
C VAL A 186 -7.02 2.87 -5.91
N ALA A 187 -7.98 3.70 -5.47
CA ALA A 187 -9.36 3.65 -5.96
C ALA A 187 -9.56 4.39 -7.29
N SER A 188 -8.87 5.51 -7.51
CA SER A 188 -9.11 6.45 -8.62
C SER A 188 -7.86 6.70 -9.49
N GLY A 189 -6.78 5.93 -9.29
CA GLY A 189 -5.55 6.05 -10.05
C GLY A 189 -5.74 5.94 -11.57
N ARG A 190 -5.17 6.90 -12.32
CA ARG A 190 -5.32 7.02 -13.79
C ARG A 190 -4.66 5.90 -14.59
N THR A 191 -3.61 5.30 -14.03
CA THR A 191 -2.86 4.22 -14.66
C THR A 191 -2.76 3.01 -13.72
N PRO A 192 -2.65 1.79 -14.26
CA PRO A 192 -2.49 0.60 -13.42
C PRO A 192 -1.18 0.61 -12.63
N ASP A 193 -0.14 1.29 -13.13
CA ASP A 193 1.14 1.41 -12.44
C ASP A 193 1.03 2.32 -11.21
N ILE A 194 0.24 3.41 -11.28
CA ILE A 194 -0.09 4.25 -10.11
C ILE A 194 -0.83 3.41 -9.07
N GLN A 195 -1.91 2.72 -9.47
CA GLN A 195 -2.69 1.90 -8.55
C GLN A 195 -1.82 0.84 -7.85
N LEU A 196 -0.97 0.15 -8.63
CA LEU A 196 -0.07 -0.88 -8.12
C LEU A 196 0.97 -0.34 -7.14
N GLU A 197 1.57 0.80 -7.46
CA GLU A 197 2.54 1.43 -6.55
C GLU A 197 1.87 2.00 -5.29
N SER A 198 0.66 2.55 -5.40
CA SER A 198 -0.13 2.96 -4.23
C SER A 198 -0.42 1.80 -3.29
N LEU A 199 -0.67 0.61 -3.83
CA LEU A 199 -0.87 -0.59 -3.01
C LEU A 199 0.41 -1.03 -2.29
N ARG A 200 1.57 -0.92 -2.94
CA ARG A 200 2.88 -1.16 -2.30
C ARG A 200 3.15 -0.14 -1.19
N ALA A 201 2.86 1.15 -1.44
CA ALA A 201 2.97 2.19 -0.42
C ALA A 201 2.08 1.88 0.78
N LEU A 202 0.85 1.43 0.53
CA LEU A 202 -0.09 1.07 1.59
C LEU A 202 0.40 -0.14 2.39
N GLN A 203 0.88 -1.20 1.72
CA GLN A 203 1.48 -2.34 2.38
C GLN A 203 2.69 -1.92 3.24
N ALA A 204 3.55 -1.04 2.72
CA ALA A 204 4.70 -0.52 3.46
C ALA A 204 4.28 0.17 4.75
N VAL A 205 3.16 0.91 4.77
CA VAL A 205 2.58 1.51 5.99
C VAL A 205 2.25 0.45 7.03
N PHE A 206 1.50 -0.60 6.64
CA PHE A 206 1.10 -1.68 7.56
C PHE A 206 2.27 -2.51 8.07
N VAL A 207 3.33 -2.68 7.28
CA VAL A 207 4.53 -3.42 7.70
C VAL A 207 5.44 -2.56 8.59
N SER A 208 5.51 -1.25 8.34
CA SER A 208 6.47 -0.36 9.02
C SER A 208 5.96 0.18 10.34
N ILE A 209 4.64 0.40 10.47
CA ILE A 209 4.02 0.93 11.69
C ILE A 209 3.71 -0.21 12.66
N LYS A 210 4.21 -0.11 13.89
CA LYS A 210 3.98 -1.11 14.96
C LYS A 210 2.83 -0.73 15.90
N ASP A 211 2.32 0.48 15.83
CA ASP A 211 1.20 0.94 16.65
C ASP A 211 -0.12 0.41 16.08
N HIS A 212 -0.67 -0.59 16.76
CA HIS A 212 -1.90 -1.26 16.33
C HIS A 212 -3.13 -0.35 16.46
N ALA A 213 -3.12 0.61 17.39
CA ALA A 213 -4.22 1.55 17.53
C ALA A 213 -4.22 2.55 16.36
N ALA A 214 -3.05 3.04 15.98
CA ALA A 214 -2.90 3.90 14.80
C ALA A 214 -3.23 3.15 13.50
N LEU A 215 -2.85 1.88 13.35
CA LEU A 215 -3.24 1.08 12.18
C LEU A 215 -4.75 0.85 12.10
N ALA A 216 -5.41 0.63 13.24
CA ALA A 216 -6.84 0.37 13.28
C ALA A 216 -7.68 1.54 12.75
N THR A 217 -7.24 2.78 12.93
CA THR A 217 -7.95 3.97 12.40
C THR A 217 -7.87 4.10 10.88
N LEU A 218 -6.87 3.47 10.25
CA LEU A 218 -6.66 3.48 8.81
C LEU A 218 -7.45 2.39 8.09
N LEU A 219 -7.81 1.30 8.80
CA LEU A 219 -8.48 0.13 8.21
C LEU A 219 -9.77 0.46 7.44
N PRO A 220 -10.72 1.27 7.94
CA PRO A 220 -11.96 1.53 7.22
C PRO A 220 -11.73 2.12 5.82
N GLY A 221 -10.82 3.08 5.71
CA GLY A 221 -10.48 3.71 4.43
C GLY A 221 -9.83 2.74 3.45
N VAL A 222 -8.92 1.89 3.96
CA VAL A 222 -8.25 0.86 3.15
C VAL A 222 -9.23 -0.16 2.61
N VAL A 223 -10.13 -0.65 3.46
CA VAL A 223 -11.15 -1.62 3.08
C VAL A 223 -12.10 -1.03 2.04
N SER A 224 -12.54 0.21 2.23
CA SER A 224 -13.36 0.93 1.26
C SER A 224 -12.65 1.07 -0.10
N ALA A 225 -11.38 1.47 -0.15
CA ALA A 225 -10.64 1.57 -1.41
C ALA A 225 -10.40 0.22 -2.09
N LEU A 226 -10.07 -0.82 -1.33
CA LEU A 226 -9.95 -2.16 -1.88
C LEU A 226 -11.29 -2.68 -2.40
N ALA A 227 -12.39 -2.45 -1.67
CA ALA A 227 -13.74 -2.80 -2.12
C ALA A 227 -14.08 -2.07 -3.42
N LYS A 228 -13.84 -0.75 -3.51
CA LYS A 228 -14.03 0.04 -4.74
C LYS A 228 -13.20 -0.49 -5.90
N LEU A 229 -11.92 -0.81 -5.68
CA LEU A 229 -11.05 -1.37 -6.71
C LEU A 229 -11.54 -2.75 -7.22
N LEU A 230 -12.14 -3.54 -6.32
CA LEU A 230 -12.66 -4.88 -6.65
C LEU A 230 -14.05 -4.85 -7.28
N SER A 231 -14.90 -3.88 -6.92
CA SER A 231 -16.32 -3.80 -7.30
C SER A 231 -16.61 -3.10 -8.63
N MET A 232 -15.61 -2.51 -9.30
CA MET A 232 -15.85 -1.79 -10.56
C MET A 232 -16.40 -2.70 -11.69
N PRO A 233 -17.51 -2.31 -12.35
CA PRO A 233 -18.21 -3.12 -13.33
C PRO A 233 -17.43 -3.33 -14.64
N ALA A 234 -17.73 -4.44 -15.30
CA ALA A 234 -16.99 -4.98 -16.45
C ALA A 234 -16.91 -4.11 -17.71
N HIS A 235 -17.62 -2.99 -17.76
CA HIS A 235 -17.72 -2.12 -18.93
C HIS A 235 -16.56 -1.11 -19.05
N GLU A 236 -15.85 -0.81 -17.95
CA GLU A 236 -14.65 0.04 -17.93
C GLU A 236 -13.34 -0.76 -18.00
N LYS A 237 -13.40 -2.01 -18.47
CA LYS A 237 -12.24 -2.92 -18.56
C LYS A 237 -11.27 -2.48 -19.65
N THR A 238 -10.46 -1.46 -19.37
CA THR A 238 -9.24 -1.22 -20.15
C THR A 238 -8.14 -2.14 -19.62
N ARG A 239 -7.51 -2.84 -20.56
CA ARG A 239 -6.60 -4.00 -20.46
C ARG A 239 -5.41 -3.89 -19.48
N GLY A 240 -5.22 -2.78 -18.76
CA GLY A 240 -4.18 -2.57 -17.75
C GLY A 240 -4.55 -2.99 -16.31
N GLN A 241 -5.84 -3.12 -16.00
CA GLN A 241 -6.39 -3.30 -14.64
C GLN A 241 -6.23 -4.73 -14.07
N VAL A 242 -5.80 -5.69 -14.90
CA VAL A 242 -5.54 -7.08 -14.48
C VAL A 242 -4.20 -7.20 -13.72
N ARG A 243 -3.27 -6.25 -13.91
CA ARG A 243 -1.97 -6.23 -13.21
C ARG A 243 -2.04 -5.69 -11.78
N GLY A 244 -2.81 -4.62 -11.53
CA GLY A 244 -3.09 -4.13 -10.17
C GLY A 244 -3.77 -5.21 -9.32
N LYS A 245 -4.73 -5.93 -9.93
CA LYS A 245 -5.37 -7.12 -9.33
C LYS A 245 -4.43 -8.28 -9.06
N ALA A 246 -3.26 -8.39 -9.68
CA ALA A 246 -2.27 -9.46 -9.46
C ALA A 246 -1.12 -9.03 -8.53
N ALA A 247 -0.78 -7.74 -8.46
CA ALA A 247 0.25 -7.22 -7.57
C ALA A 247 -0.22 -7.04 -6.12
N LEU A 248 -1.52 -6.73 -5.93
CA LEU A 248 -2.22 -6.95 -4.65
C LEU A 248 -1.95 -8.34 -4.06
N LEU A 249 -1.72 -9.33 -4.94
CA LEU A 249 -1.76 -10.73 -4.61
C LEU A 249 -0.40 -11.36 -4.22
N HIS A 250 0.70 -10.63 -4.34
CA HIS A 250 2.01 -11.10 -3.87
C HIS A 250 2.41 -10.45 -2.54
N ASP A 251 1.93 -9.23 -2.29
CA ASP A 251 2.41 -8.39 -1.19
C ASP A 251 1.54 -8.50 0.07
N VAL A 252 0.20 -8.66 -0.05
CA VAL A 252 -0.69 -8.80 1.12
C VAL A 252 -0.44 -10.08 1.93
N THR A 253 0.17 -11.12 1.35
CA THR A 253 0.49 -12.38 2.05
C THR A 253 1.52 -12.25 3.17
N SER A 254 2.26 -11.13 3.25
CA SER A 254 3.24 -10.88 4.32
C SER A 254 2.64 -10.26 5.59
N VAL A 255 1.36 -9.84 5.59
CA VAL A 255 0.71 -9.16 6.73
C VAL A 255 0.20 -10.16 7.80
N HIS A 256 0.56 -11.44 7.72
CA HIS A 256 -0.03 -12.50 8.55
C HIS A 256 0.34 -12.52 10.05
N ASN A 257 0.88 -11.43 10.62
CA ASN A 257 1.24 -11.34 12.05
C ASN A 257 0.73 -10.07 12.75
N VAL A 258 -0.49 -9.64 12.47
CA VAL A 258 -1.19 -8.67 13.33
C VAL A 258 -1.86 -9.43 14.48
N VAL A 259 -1.09 -9.72 15.53
CA VAL A 259 -1.64 -10.16 16.83
C VAL A 259 -2.11 -8.90 17.56
N VAL A 260 -3.40 -8.57 17.45
CA VAL A 260 -4.01 -7.52 18.27
C VAL A 260 -4.15 -8.04 19.71
N PRO A 261 -3.68 -7.32 20.74
CA PRO A 261 -3.79 -7.78 22.12
C PRO A 261 -5.24 -7.69 22.59
N ALA A 262 -5.85 -8.84 22.84
CA ALA A 262 -7.11 -8.92 23.57
C ALA A 262 -6.88 -8.44 25.00
N ARG A 263 -7.60 -7.39 25.42
CA ARG A 263 -7.73 -7.01 26.83
C ARG A 263 -8.38 -8.17 27.58
N ALA A 264 -7.61 -8.85 28.43
CA ALA A 264 -8.13 -9.76 29.44
C ALA A 264 -7.49 -9.43 30.79
N GLY A 265 -8.30 -8.97 31.73
CA GLY A 265 -7.94 -9.03 33.14
C GLY A 265 -7.92 -10.48 33.59
N GLY A 266 -6.97 -10.82 34.48
CA GLY A 266 -6.97 -12.08 35.23
C GLY A 266 -5.95 -13.13 34.77
N THR A 267 -4.70 -12.93 35.17
CA THR A 267 -3.76 -13.89 35.80
C THR A 267 -3.76 -15.40 35.41
N ARG A 268 -2.58 -15.86 34.91
CA ARG A 268 -1.98 -17.23 34.86
C ARG A 268 -2.59 -18.22 33.83
N GLU A 269 -1.83 -19.04 33.09
CA GLU A 269 -0.44 -19.50 33.18
C GLU A 269 0.06 -19.98 31.79
N MET A 270 1.37 -19.91 31.58
CA MET A 270 2.08 -20.15 30.31
C MET A 270 2.35 -21.64 30.10
N LYS A 271 1.96 -22.22 28.94
CA LYS A 271 2.53 -23.49 28.47
C LYS A 271 2.75 -23.49 26.96
N THR A 272 3.98 -23.16 26.57
CA THR A 272 4.52 -23.40 25.24
C THR A 272 4.57 -24.90 24.98
N THR A 273 3.94 -25.38 23.91
CA THR A 273 4.25 -26.70 23.35
C THR A 273 4.63 -26.55 21.88
N ILE A 274 5.93 -26.75 21.65
CA ILE A 274 6.53 -27.06 20.36
C ILE A 274 5.95 -28.41 19.92
N ALA A 275 5.28 -28.47 18.77
CA ALA A 275 4.85 -29.74 18.18
C ALA A 275 5.57 -29.98 16.85
N LYS A 276 6.32 -31.08 16.88
CA LYS A 276 7.12 -31.71 15.84
C LYS A 276 6.21 -32.53 14.92
N ASP A 277 6.68 -32.78 13.70
CA ASP A 277 6.11 -33.64 12.65
C ASP A 277 5.27 -34.84 13.10
N ILE A 278 4.23 -35.19 12.32
CA ILE A 278 3.98 -36.56 11.84
C ILE A 278 3.07 -36.52 10.59
N SER A 279 3.52 -37.27 9.60
CA SER A 279 2.93 -37.51 8.29
C SER A 279 1.79 -38.55 8.30
N ARG A 280 1.01 -38.54 7.19
CA ARG A 280 0.21 -39.62 6.55
C ARG A 280 -1.31 -39.62 6.79
N SER A 281 -2.04 -39.16 5.77
CA SER A 281 -2.96 -40.02 4.99
C SER A 281 -3.21 -39.40 3.59
N SER A 282 -3.27 -40.24 2.56
CA SER A 282 -3.51 -39.89 1.15
C SER A 282 -4.95 -40.33 0.74
N PRO A 283 -5.35 -40.22 -0.54
CA PRO A 283 -6.02 -39.07 -1.13
C PRO A 283 -7.44 -39.41 -1.64
N SER A 284 -8.38 -38.46 -1.61
CA SER A 284 -9.56 -38.51 -2.49
C SER A 284 -9.42 -37.45 -3.57
N SER A 285 -9.25 -37.95 -4.78
CA SER A 285 -9.09 -37.22 -6.04
C SER A 285 -10.37 -36.50 -6.40
N GLY A 286 -10.32 -35.16 -6.41
CA GLY A 286 -11.34 -34.29 -6.97
C GLY A 286 -10.75 -32.93 -7.35
N GLY A 287 -10.42 -32.77 -8.64
CA GLY A 287 -10.29 -31.47 -9.31
C GLY A 287 -9.27 -30.48 -8.73
N GLY A 288 -8.03 -30.91 -8.50
CA GLY A 288 -6.93 -30.07 -8.00
C GLY A 288 -6.22 -29.23 -9.08
N LEU A 289 -6.94 -28.62 -10.03
CA LEU A 289 -6.31 -27.85 -11.13
C LEU A 289 -6.20 -26.34 -10.86
N GLY A 290 -6.86 -25.80 -9.82
CA GLY A 290 -6.81 -24.37 -9.49
C GLY A 290 -6.16 -24.03 -8.14
N ARG A 291 -6.13 -24.95 -7.18
CA ARG A 291 -5.74 -24.67 -5.77
C ARG A 291 -4.25 -24.31 -5.57
N PHE A 292 -3.42 -24.59 -6.57
CA PHE A 292 -2.00 -24.23 -6.60
C PHE A 292 -1.69 -23.10 -7.58
N ALA A 293 -2.69 -22.57 -8.30
CA ALA A 293 -2.52 -21.37 -9.08
C ALA A 293 -2.45 -20.18 -8.12
N SER A 294 -1.42 -19.34 -8.27
CA SER A 294 -1.17 -18.15 -7.43
C SER A 294 -2.42 -17.29 -7.25
N ALA A 295 -3.25 -17.14 -8.29
CA ALA A 295 -4.50 -16.37 -8.23
C ALA A 295 -5.55 -16.96 -7.25
N ALA A 296 -5.65 -18.29 -7.13
CA ALA A 296 -6.60 -18.92 -6.22
C ALA A 296 -6.14 -18.83 -4.76
N GLN A 297 -4.84 -18.98 -4.53
CA GLN A 297 -4.25 -18.82 -3.19
C GLN A 297 -4.39 -17.39 -2.69
N THR A 298 -4.36 -16.40 -3.58
CA THR A 298 -4.49 -15.03 -3.11
C THR A 298 -5.91 -14.52 -3.04
N TRP A 299 -6.81 -14.98 -3.90
CA TRP A 299 -8.24 -14.78 -3.66
C TRP A 299 -8.63 -15.35 -2.29
N GLU A 300 -8.12 -16.54 -1.93
CA GLU A 300 -8.30 -17.14 -0.62
C GLU A 300 -7.78 -16.26 0.53
N ALA A 301 -6.61 -15.62 0.37
CA ALA A 301 -6.06 -14.71 1.38
C ALA A 301 -6.89 -13.41 1.53
N VAL A 302 -7.37 -12.84 0.43
CA VAL A 302 -8.25 -11.65 0.44
C VAL A 302 -9.57 -11.97 1.12
N VAL A 303 -10.16 -13.13 0.83
CA VAL A 303 -11.39 -13.59 1.50
C VAL A 303 -11.16 -13.70 3.01
N ARG A 304 -10.07 -14.33 3.45
CA ARG A 304 -9.73 -14.44 4.88
C ARG A 304 -9.53 -13.08 5.55
N LEU A 305 -8.92 -12.13 4.86
CA LEU A 305 -8.76 -10.76 5.35
C LEU A 305 -10.12 -10.08 5.52
N LEU A 306 -11.00 -10.14 4.50
CA LEU A 306 -12.34 -9.57 4.57
C LEU A 306 -13.16 -10.18 5.71
N ILE A 307 -13.12 -11.50 5.88
CA ILE A 307 -13.79 -12.21 6.98
C ILE A 307 -13.25 -11.74 8.35
N ALA A 308 -11.92 -11.63 8.49
CA ALA A 308 -11.31 -11.14 9.72
C ALA A 308 -11.70 -9.70 10.04
N ILE A 309 -11.81 -8.83 9.02
CA ILE A 309 -12.23 -7.44 9.18
C ILE A 309 -13.68 -7.38 9.64
N VAL A 310 -14.60 -8.08 8.97
CA VAL A 310 -16.02 -8.16 9.34
C VAL A 310 -16.18 -8.66 10.78
N ARG A 311 -15.34 -9.63 11.19
CA ARG A 311 -15.39 -10.21 12.54
C ARG A 311 -14.88 -9.28 13.64
N HIS A 312 -13.94 -8.39 13.34
CA HIS A 312 -13.17 -7.67 14.37
C HIS A 312 -13.27 -6.14 14.30
N VAL A 313 -13.82 -5.58 13.22
CA VAL A 313 -13.91 -4.14 12.98
C VAL A 313 -15.38 -3.77 12.79
N ARG A 314 -15.80 -2.64 13.35
CA ARG A 314 -17.12 -2.07 13.05
C ARG A 314 -17.08 -1.42 11.67
N ILE A 315 -17.94 -1.90 10.77
CA ILE A 315 -18.00 -1.48 9.37
C ILE A 315 -19.33 -0.73 9.15
N GLU A 316 -19.31 0.29 8.30
CA GLU A 316 -20.51 1.01 7.85
C GLU A 316 -21.32 0.17 6.85
N ASP A 317 -22.63 0.35 6.83
CA ASP A 317 -23.58 -0.49 6.06
C ASP A 317 -23.21 -0.58 4.57
N GLU A 318 -22.82 0.53 3.93
CA GLU A 318 -22.42 0.53 2.51
C GLU A 318 -21.20 -0.35 2.21
N ILE A 319 -20.22 -0.36 3.13
CA ILE A 319 -19.00 -1.17 2.96
C ILE A 319 -19.32 -2.64 3.25
N TYR A 320 -20.19 -2.90 4.23
CA TYR A 320 -20.67 -4.24 4.53
C TYR A 320 -21.37 -4.85 3.31
N ASP A 321 -22.27 -4.11 2.65
CA ASP A 321 -22.98 -4.56 1.46
C ASP A 321 -22.01 -4.89 0.30
N GLY A 322 -20.97 -4.08 0.13
CA GLY A 322 -19.91 -4.35 -0.86
C GLY A 322 -19.12 -5.63 -0.56
N VAL A 323 -18.77 -5.88 0.71
CA VAL A 323 -18.09 -7.11 1.13
C VAL A 323 -19.01 -8.33 0.99
N LEU A 324 -20.27 -8.20 1.38
CA LEU A 324 -21.29 -9.24 1.22
C LEU A 324 -21.45 -9.62 -0.24
N ALA A 325 -21.57 -8.65 -1.15
CA ALA A 325 -21.67 -8.88 -2.59
C ALA A 325 -20.43 -9.60 -3.17
N LEU A 326 -19.22 -9.26 -2.68
CA LEU A 326 -17.96 -9.89 -3.10
C LEU A 326 -17.84 -11.35 -2.63
N LEU A 327 -18.35 -11.66 -1.43
CA LEU A 327 -18.27 -13.01 -0.85
C LEU A 327 -19.48 -13.89 -1.18
N ALA A 328 -20.51 -13.32 -1.80
CA ALA A 328 -21.81 -13.97 -2.00
C ALA A 328 -21.75 -15.31 -2.77
N ASP A 329 -20.86 -15.48 -3.75
CA ASP A 329 -20.68 -16.75 -4.49
C ASP A 329 -20.10 -17.87 -3.60
N ARG A 330 -19.50 -17.51 -2.47
CA ARG A 330 -18.76 -18.41 -1.59
C ARG A 330 -19.53 -18.76 -0.32
N LEU A 331 -20.50 -17.95 0.10
CA LEU A 331 -21.30 -18.16 1.31
C LEU A 331 -21.99 -19.53 1.37
N GLY A 332 -22.26 -20.16 0.23
CA GLY A 332 -22.83 -21.51 0.17
C GLY A 332 -21.85 -22.64 0.51
N HIS A 333 -20.54 -22.39 0.43
CA HIS A 333 -19.50 -23.42 0.60
C HIS A 333 -18.52 -23.12 1.76
N ASP A 334 -18.49 -21.88 2.26
CA ASP A 334 -17.54 -21.41 3.28
C ASP A 334 -18.31 -20.94 4.52
N ASN A 335 -18.49 -21.86 5.47
CA ASN A 335 -19.26 -21.62 6.69
C ASN A 335 -18.63 -20.55 7.59
N ASP A 336 -17.29 -20.43 7.58
CA ASP A 336 -16.57 -19.43 8.39
C ASP A 336 -16.87 -18.01 7.88
N ALA A 337 -16.94 -17.84 6.56
CA ALA A 337 -17.30 -16.57 5.92
C ALA A 337 -18.75 -16.17 6.24
N ARG A 338 -19.65 -17.15 6.17
CA ARG A 338 -21.07 -16.98 6.46
C ARG A 338 -21.29 -16.58 7.92
N GLU A 339 -20.70 -17.31 8.87
CA GLU A 339 -20.82 -17.01 10.30
C GLU A 339 -20.31 -15.61 10.62
N ALA A 340 -19.17 -15.21 10.07
CA ALA A 340 -18.60 -13.88 10.31
C ALA A 340 -19.52 -12.74 9.84
N LEU A 341 -20.17 -12.90 8.68
CA LEU A 341 -21.11 -11.91 8.13
C LEU A 341 -22.46 -11.92 8.84
N GLU A 342 -22.94 -13.10 9.29
CA GLU A 342 -24.19 -13.25 10.05
C GLU A 342 -24.09 -12.60 11.44
N VAL A 343 -22.91 -12.62 12.07
CA VAL A 343 -22.66 -11.92 13.34
C VAL A 343 -22.89 -10.41 13.22
N VAL A 344 -22.67 -9.83 12.05
CA VAL A 344 -22.89 -8.40 11.79
C VAL A 344 -24.33 -8.14 11.36
N ASN A 345 -24.84 -8.88 10.36
CA ASN A 345 -26.21 -8.76 9.88
C ASN A 345 -26.70 -10.08 9.25
N ALA A 346 -27.37 -10.91 10.05
CA ALA A 346 -27.92 -12.19 9.60
C ALA A 346 -29.00 -12.04 8.51
N ASP A 347 -29.80 -10.98 8.57
CA ASP A 347 -30.89 -10.74 7.62
C ASP A 347 -30.35 -10.41 6.22
N ALA A 348 -29.27 -9.63 6.13
CA ALA A 348 -28.62 -9.30 4.87
C ALA A 348 -27.99 -10.54 4.21
N VAL A 349 -27.34 -11.42 4.99
CA VAL A 349 -26.80 -12.68 4.50
C VAL A 349 -27.91 -13.61 4.01
N TRP A 350 -29.01 -13.72 4.77
CA TRP A 350 -30.17 -14.50 4.39
C TRP A 350 -30.78 -13.98 3.08
N PHE A 351 -30.95 -12.66 2.95
CA PHE A 351 -31.47 -12.04 1.74
C PHE A 351 -30.57 -12.31 0.53
N CYS A 352 -29.26 -12.16 0.68
CA CYS A 352 -28.29 -12.43 -0.39
C CYS A 352 -28.34 -13.90 -0.85
N LEU A 353 -28.43 -14.85 0.08
CA LEU A 353 -28.56 -16.28 -0.24
C LEU A 353 -29.91 -16.59 -0.89
N TYR A 354 -30.99 -15.92 -0.46
CA TYR A 354 -32.33 -16.07 -1.01
C TYR A 354 -32.40 -15.58 -2.46
N GLU A 355 -31.78 -14.43 -2.78
CA GLU A 355 -31.67 -13.92 -4.15
C GLU A 355 -30.96 -14.91 -5.09
N ARG A 356 -30.08 -15.74 -4.54
CA ARG A 356 -29.28 -16.73 -5.27
C ARG A 356 -29.88 -18.12 -5.26
N GLY A 357 -31.07 -18.30 -4.66
CA GLY A 357 -31.75 -19.60 -4.56
C GLY A 357 -31.03 -20.62 -3.68
N ALA A 358 -30.14 -20.17 -2.80
CA ALA A 358 -29.32 -21.01 -1.91
C ALA A 358 -29.89 -21.14 -0.49
N VAL A 359 -31.16 -20.80 -0.30
CA VAL A 359 -31.88 -20.89 0.98
C VAL A 359 -32.95 -21.97 0.90
N GLU A 360 -33.05 -22.82 1.92
CA GLU A 360 -34.16 -23.74 2.08
C GLU A 360 -35.45 -22.96 2.36
N ILE A 361 -36.46 -23.17 1.53
CA ILE A 361 -37.78 -22.55 1.68
C ILE A 361 -38.39 -23.11 2.97
N LEU A 362 -38.52 -22.26 3.99
CA LEU A 362 -39.16 -22.65 5.24
C LEU A 362 -40.67 -22.80 5.03
N PRO A 363 -41.30 -23.77 5.70
CA PRO A 363 -42.75 -23.95 5.61
C PRO A 363 -43.47 -22.72 6.14
N THR A 364 -44.46 -22.26 5.39
CA THR A 364 -45.26 -21.08 5.73
C THR A 364 -45.90 -21.26 7.11
N PRO A 365 -45.68 -20.36 8.09
CA PRO A 365 -46.22 -20.51 9.42
C PRO A 365 -47.76 -20.51 9.36
N VAL A 366 -48.40 -21.43 10.07
CA VAL A 366 -49.86 -21.55 10.11
C VAL A 366 -50.37 -20.96 11.42
N MET A 367 -51.30 -20.00 11.32
CA MET A 367 -51.98 -19.41 12.48
C MET A 367 -53.47 -19.30 12.17
N GLU A 368 -54.32 -19.68 13.12
CA GLU A 368 -55.79 -19.61 12.95
C GLU A 368 -56.21 -18.17 12.59
N GLY A 369 -56.87 -18.03 11.44
CA GLY A 369 -57.39 -16.75 10.94
C GLY A 369 -56.40 -15.88 10.15
N VAL A 370 -55.15 -16.30 9.94
CA VAL A 370 -54.16 -15.53 9.17
C VAL A 370 -53.59 -16.37 8.02
N THR A 371 -53.71 -15.86 6.79
CA THR A 371 -53.08 -16.46 5.60
C THR A 371 -51.75 -15.77 5.34
N PHE A 372 -50.65 -16.50 5.51
CA PHE A 372 -49.32 -16.01 5.20
C PHE A 372 -48.99 -16.25 3.72
N PRO A 373 -48.35 -15.30 3.02
CA PRO A 373 -47.84 -15.52 1.67
C PRO A 373 -46.80 -16.64 1.67
N ASP A 374 -46.86 -17.52 0.67
CA ASP A 374 -45.84 -18.54 0.46
C ASP A 374 -44.49 -17.91 0.10
N MET A 375 -43.42 -18.46 0.66
CA MET A 375 -42.06 -18.12 0.22
C MET A 375 -41.81 -18.75 -1.16
N VAL A 376 -41.66 -17.91 -2.18
CA VAL A 376 -41.36 -18.33 -3.55
C VAL A 376 -39.88 -18.09 -3.84
N GLN A 377 -39.24 -18.93 -4.64
CA GLN A 377 -37.83 -18.73 -5.00
C GLN A 377 -37.63 -17.35 -5.67
N TYR A 378 -36.58 -16.62 -5.30
CA TYR A 378 -36.29 -15.32 -5.92
C TYR A 378 -36.09 -15.50 -7.45
N GLY A 379 -36.76 -14.67 -8.24
CA GLY A 379 -36.79 -14.80 -9.71
C GLY A 379 -37.83 -15.79 -10.26
N SER A 380 -38.52 -16.56 -9.40
CA SER A 380 -39.69 -17.37 -9.80
C SER A 380 -40.96 -16.54 -9.72
N ARG A 381 -41.09 -15.55 -10.62
CA ARG A 381 -42.40 -15.05 -11.05
C ARG A 381 -42.54 -15.28 -12.55
N ALA A 382 -43.65 -15.93 -12.90
CA ALA A 382 -44.29 -15.76 -14.19
C ALA A 382 -44.65 -14.29 -14.45
#